data_AF-F8H0R7-F1
#
_entry.id   AF-F8H0R7-F1
#
_cell.length_a   1.000
_cell.length_b   1.000
_cell.length_c   1.000
_cell.angle_alpha   90.00
_cell.angle_beta   90.00
_cell.angle_gamma   90.00
#
_symmetry.space_group_name_H-M   'P 1'
#
loop_
_entity.id
_entity.type
_entity.pdbx_description
1 polymer ?
#
loop_
_entity_poly.entity_id
_entity_poly.type
_entity_poly.pdbx_seq_one_letter_code
_entity_poly.pdbx_strand_id
1 'polypeptide(L)' 'MDIAERSDWVELYGLRIPVLRRVDNGAELDWPFEAEQVVSFLQAAAK' A
#
# COMPACT_ATOMS: atom_id res chain seq x y z
N MET A 1 8.46 2.77 5.97
CA MET A 1 8.54 4.18 5.56
C MET A 1 7.40 4.90 6.23
N ASP A 2 7.69 6.04 6.84
CA ASP A 2 6.67 6.93 7.38
C ASP A 2 6.33 7.98 6.31
N ILE A 3 5.04 8.32 6.15
CA ILE A 3 4.63 9.35 5.22
C ILE A 3 4.99 10.76 5.72
N ALA A 4 5.13 10.95 7.03
CA ALA A 4 5.43 12.25 7.64
C ALA A 4 6.82 12.79 7.24
N GLU A 5 7.72 11.91 6.81
CA GLU A 5 9.07 12.26 6.33
C GLU A 5 9.05 12.81 4.89
N ARG A 6 7.91 12.73 4.18
CA ARG A 6 7.79 13.02 2.75
C ARG A 6 6.51 13.78 2.43
N SER A 7 6.63 15.08 2.16
CA SER A 7 5.47 15.95 1.89
C SER A 7 4.60 15.48 0.73
N ASP A 8 5.20 14.89 -0.31
CA ASP A 8 4.50 14.29 -1.44
C ASP A 8 3.62 13.11 -1.02
N TRP A 9 4.04 12.34 0.00
CA TRP A 9 3.30 11.19 0.49
C TRP A 9 2.20 11.59 1.47
N VAL A 10 2.38 12.68 2.21
CA VAL A 10 1.31 13.26 3.04
C VAL A 10 0.13 13.69 2.17
N GLU A 11 0.39 14.37 1.05
CA GLU A 11 -0.67 14.80 0.14
C GLU A 11 -1.39 13.61 -0.52
N LEU A 12 -0.64 12.58 -0.92
CA LEU A 12 -1.19 11.41 -1.62
C LEU A 12 -1.89 10.40 -0.70
N TYR A 13 -1.36 10.16 0.50
CA TYR A 13 -1.81 9.07 1.37
C TYR A 13 -2.38 9.52 2.71
N GLY A 14 -2.29 10.80 3.09
CA GLY A 14 -2.66 11.28 4.42
C GLY A 14 -4.09 10.92 4.87
N LEU A 15 -5.02 10.75 3.92
CA LEU A 15 -6.40 10.32 4.19
C LEU A 15 -6.66 8.82 3.98
N ARG A 16 -5.68 8.08 3.45
CA ARG A 16 -5.77 6.66 3.06
C ARG A 16 -4.93 5.74 3.97
N ILE A 17 -4.04 6.29 4.79
CA ILE A 17 -3.16 5.46 5.63
C ILE A 17 -3.95 4.57 6.59
N PRO A 18 -3.52 3.30 6.80
CA PRO A 18 -2.35 2.65 6.19
C PRO A 18 -2.59 2.15 4.75
N VAL A 19 -1.59 2.30 3.87
CA VAL A 19 -1.62 1.78 2.48
C VAL A 19 -0.48 0.78 2.27
N LEU A 20 -0.78 -0.38 1.69
CA LEU A 20 0.24 -1.34 1.25
C LEU A 20 0.59 -1.10 -0.21
N ARG A 21 1.81 -0.65 -0.48
CA ARG A 21 2.32 -0.44 -1.84
C ARG A 21 3.39 -1.47 -2.18
N ARG A 22 3.20 -2.19 -3.28
CA ARG A 22 4.20 -3.12 -3.80
C ARG A 22 5.37 -2.38 -4.44
N VAL A 23 6.59 -2.83 -4.13
CA VAL A 23 7.83 -2.22 -4.62
C VAL A 23 8.20 -2.66 -6.04
N ASP A 24 7.68 -3.79 -6.50
CA ASP A 24 8.01 -4.38 -7.80
C ASP A 24 7.18 -3.78 -8.95
N ASN A 25 5.89 -3.50 -8.71
CA ASN A 25 4.96 -3.02 -9.74
C ASN A 25 4.17 -1.77 -9.34
N GLY A 26 4.36 -1.26 -8.13
CA GLY A 26 3.68 -0.05 -7.65
C GLY A 26 2.19 -0.23 -7.35
N ALA A 27 1.65 -1.46 -7.38
CA ALA A 27 0.26 -1.69 -7.01
C ALA A 27 0.01 -1.33 -5.55
N GLU A 28 -1.19 -0.87 -5.24
CA GLU A 28 -1.60 -0.41 -3.92
C GLU A 28 -2.83 -1.18 -3.42
N LEU A 29 -2.86 -1.42 -2.11
CA LEU A 29 -4.01 -1.92 -1.38
C LEU A 29 -4.33 -0.95 -0.24
N ASP A 30 -5.52 -0.37 -0.32
CA ASP A 30 -6.03 0.63 0.62
C ASP A 30 -6.71 -0.01 1.82
N TRP A 31 -6.63 0.67 2.96
CA TRP A 31 -7.40 0.33 4.15
C TRP A 31 -8.91 0.59 3.94
N PRO A 32 -9.81 -0.22 4.53
CA PRO A 32 -9.53 -1.44 5.30
C PRO A 32 -9.28 -2.66 4.42
N PHE A 33 -8.43 -3.57 4.91
CA PHE A 33 -8.20 -4.86 4.28
C PHE A 33 -8.07 -5.98 5.32
N GLU A 34 -8.46 -7.18 4.90
CA GLU A 34 -8.35 -8.44 5.64
C GLU A 34 -7.11 -9.24 5.22
N ALA A 35 -6.74 -10.24 6.02
CA ALA A 35 -5.54 -11.04 5.80
C ALA A 35 -5.52 -11.73 4.43
N GLU A 36 -6.66 -12.26 3.98
CA GLU A 36 -6.80 -12.94 2.68
C GLU A 36 -6.57 -11.97 1.51
N GLN A 37 -6.96 -10.70 1.67
CA GLN A 37 -6.72 -9.67 0.67
C GLN A 37 -5.23 -9.35 0.57
N VAL A 38 -4.51 -9.30 1.70
CA VAL A 38 -3.05 -9.12 1.72
C VAL A 38 -2.34 -10.29 1.04
N VAL A 39 -2.73 -11.53 1.35
CA VAL A 39 -2.13 -12.73 0.73
C VAL A 39 -2.34 -12.73 -0.77
N SER A 40 -3.58 -12.49 -1.23
CA SER A 40 -3.91 -12.43 -2.66
C SER A 40 -3.14 -11.32 -3.36
N PHE A 41 -3.05 -10.15 -2.71
CA PHE A 41 -2.33 -8.99 -3.22
C PHE A 41 -0.83 -9.25 -3.40
N LEU A 42 -0.20 -10.02 -2.50
CA LEU A 42 1.21 -10.39 -2.59
C LEU A 42 1.44 -11.50 -3.63
N GLN A 43 0.53 -12.47 -3.74
CA GLN A 43 0.63 -13.58 -4.69
C GLN A 43 0.46 -13.15 -6.15
N ALA A 44 -0.32 -12.11 -6.44
CA ALA A 44 -0.68 -11.70 -7.80
C ALA A 44 0.49 -11.32 -8.73
N ALA A 45 1.70 -11.06 -8.23
CA ALA A 45 2.88 -10.84 -9.09
C ALA A 45 3.96 -11.92 -9.00
N ALA A 46 3.73 -12.99 -8.25
CA ALA A 46 4.59 -14.17 -8.26
C ALA A 46 4.05 -15.17 -9.27
N LYS A 47 4.47 -15.04 -10.53
CA LYS A 47 4.41 -16.14 -11.50
C LYS A 47 5.69 -16.20 -12.32
#